data_AF-A0A1F9VAA8-F1
#
_entry.id   AF-A0A1F9VAA8-F1
#
_cell.length_a   1.000
_cell.length_b   1.000
_cell.length_c   1.000
_cell.angle_alpha   90.00
_cell.angle_beta   90.00
_cell.angle_gamma   90.00
#
_symmetry.space_group_name_H-M   'P 1'
#
loop_
_entity.id
_entity.type
_entity.pdbx_description
1 polymer ?
#
loop_
_entity_poly.entity_id
_entity_poly.type
_entity_poly.pdbx_seq_one_letter_code
_entity_poly.pdbx_strand_id
1 'polypeptide(L)'
;MKNIILKLRLKFLLEQWKKFAFKFREFMSGVILTIFYFIIVTPHAIVLKLFLDPLEIKKSAKETHWHMRKSTIESIGNISKQY
;
A
#
# COMPACT_ATOMS: atom_id res chain seq x y z
N MET A 1 16.06 -39.71 38.42
CA MET A 1 14.74 -39.03 38.39
C MET A 1 14.72 -37.75 37.54
N LYS A 2 15.72 -36.85 37.61
CA LYS A 2 15.74 -35.55 36.89
C LYS A 2 15.56 -35.65 35.35
N ASN A 3 16.11 -36.70 34.72
CA ASN A 3 16.08 -36.88 33.26
C ASN A 3 14.67 -37.14 32.69
N ILE A 4 13.78 -37.73 33.49
CA ILE A 4 12.40 -38.03 33.10
C ILE A 4 11.56 -36.75 33.06
N ILE A 5 11.75 -35.88 34.06
CA ILE A 5 11.06 -34.58 34.16
C ILE A 5 11.50 -33.64 33.02
N LEU A 6 12.78 -33.65 32.68
CA LEU A 6 13.32 -32.91 31.53
C LEU A 6 12.68 -33.36 30.21
N LYS A 7 12.63 -34.69 29.95
CA LYS A 7 11.96 -35.23 28.76
C LYS A 7 10.48 -34.85 28.69
N LEU A 8 9.77 -34.83 29.81
CA LEU A 8 8.37 -34.42 29.87
C LEU A 8 8.17 -32.93 29.52
N ARG A 9 9.01 -32.05 30.07
CA ARG A 9 9.01 -30.60 29.76
C ARG A 9 9.28 -30.33 28.27
N LEU A 10 10.26 -31.02 27.68
CA LEU A 10 10.61 -30.91 26.27
C LEU A 10 9.47 -31.37 25.35
N LYS A 11 8.82 -32.49 25.67
CA LYS A 11 7.66 -32.99 24.91
C LYS A 11 6.50 -32.01 24.94
N PHE A 12 6.20 -31.44 26.09
CA PHE A 12 5.13 -30.45 26.22
C PHE A 12 5.41 -29.19 25.40
N LEU A 13 6.64 -28.65 25.47
CA LEU A 13 7.05 -27.52 24.62
C LEU A 13 6.91 -27.86 23.13
N LEU A 14 7.34 -29.05 22.71
CA LEU A 14 7.25 -29.49 21.31
C LEU A 14 5.80 -29.65 20.84
N GLU A 15 4.90 -30.18 21.66
CA GLU A 15 3.49 -30.32 21.29
C GLU A 15 2.80 -28.97 21.12
N GLN A 16 3.09 -28.02 22.01
CA GLN A 16 2.56 -26.67 21.92
C GLN A 16 3.18 -25.92 20.71
N TRP A 17 4.47 -26.12 20.46
CA TRP A 17 5.16 -25.59 19.28
C TRP A 17 4.58 -26.14 17.97
N LYS A 18 4.25 -27.44 17.92
CA LYS A 18 3.61 -28.06 16.74
C LYS A 18 2.24 -27.48 16.46
N LYS A 19 1.42 -27.22 17.49
CA LYS A 19 0.10 -26.57 17.32
C LYS A 19 0.23 -25.14 16.77
N PHE A 20 1.25 -24.42 17.23
CA PHE A 20 1.56 -23.08 16.71
C PHE A 20 1.99 -23.13 15.24
N ALA A 21 2.92 -24.02 14.90
CA ALA A 21 3.40 -24.22 13.53
C ALA A 21 2.29 -24.65 12.56
N PHE A 22 1.35 -25.49 13.01
CA PHE A 22 0.20 -25.91 12.20
C PHE A 22 -0.71 -24.73 11.83
N LYS A 23 -0.99 -23.82 12.78
CA LYS A 23 -1.73 -22.59 12.52
C LYS A 23 -0.97 -21.61 11.63
N PHE A 24 0.36 -21.60 11.73
CA PHE A 24 1.21 -20.75 10.90
C PHE A 24 1.16 -21.12 9.41
N ARG A 25 0.83 -22.37 9.07
CA ARG A 25 0.80 -22.86 7.68
C ARG A 25 -0.20 -22.14 6.79
N GLU A 26 -1.41 -21.85 7.29
CA GLU A 26 -2.42 -21.11 6.53
C GLU A 26 -2.05 -19.62 6.40
N PHE A 27 -1.44 -19.04 7.42
CA PHE A 27 -1.06 -17.63 7.45
C PHE A 27 0.16 -17.33 6.58
N MET A 28 1.07 -18.30 6.48
CA MET A 28 2.33 -18.18 5.75
C MET A 28 2.16 -17.83 4.28
N SER A 29 1.10 -18.29 3.59
CA SER A 29 0.91 -18.01 2.15
C SER A 29 0.75 -16.51 1.87
N GLY A 30 -0.14 -15.83 2.61
CA GLY A 30 -0.33 -14.38 2.46
C GLY A 30 0.84 -13.57 3.01
N VAL A 31 1.42 -14.01 4.14
CA VAL A 31 2.53 -13.33 4.78
C VAL A 31 3.81 -13.40 3.96
N ILE A 32 4.17 -14.58 3.44
CA ILE A 32 5.38 -14.73 2.64
C ILE A 32 5.29 -13.90 1.36
N LEU A 33 4.10 -13.87 0.73
CA LEU A 33 3.87 -13.07 -0.44
C LEU A 33 3.96 -11.58 -0.12
N THR A 34 3.36 -11.13 0.99
CA THR A 34 3.41 -9.73 1.42
C THR A 34 4.84 -9.30 1.73
N ILE A 35 5.60 -10.10 2.48
CA ILE A 35 7.00 -9.82 2.81
C ILE A 35 7.85 -9.80 1.54
N PHE A 36 7.66 -10.76 0.64
CA PHE A 36 8.38 -10.82 -0.63
C PHE A 36 8.10 -9.59 -1.49
N TYR A 37 6.83 -9.21 -1.65
CA TYR A 37 6.44 -8.00 -2.36
C TYR A 37 7.01 -6.75 -1.70
N PHE A 38 6.97 -6.67 -0.37
CA PHE A 38 7.50 -5.52 0.36
C PHE A 38 9.02 -5.40 0.19
N ILE A 39 9.78 -6.49 0.25
CA ILE A 39 11.23 -6.47 0.12
C ILE A 39 11.67 -6.20 -1.32
N ILE A 40 10.90 -6.60 -2.33
CA ILE A 40 11.30 -6.40 -3.74
C ILE A 40 10.70 -5.12 -4.31
N VAL A 41 9.39 -4.94 -4.17
CA VAL A 41 8.66 -3.83 -4.80
C VAL A 41 8.89 -2.52 -4.08
N THR A 42 9.02 -2.49 -2.75
CA THR A 42 9.26 -1.24 -2.02
C THR A 42 10.60 -0.60 -2.37
N PRO A 43 11.77 -1.29 -2.29
CA PRO A 43 13.01 -0.66 -2.70
C PRO A 43 13.03 -0.36 -4.20
N HIS A 44 12.40 -1.19 -5.04
CA HIS A 44 12.26 -0.86 -6.46
C HIS A 44 11.45 0.44 -6.65
N ALA A 45 10.32 0.61 -5.96
CA ALA A 45 9.52 1.83 -6.01
C ALA A 45 10.27 3.04 -5.45
N ILE A 46 11.08 2.87 -4.41
CA ILE A 46 11.94 3.93 -3.87
C ILE A 46 13.01 4.33 -4.90
N VAL A 47 13.66 3.35 -5.53
CA VAL A 47 14.64 3.58 -6.61
C VAL A 47 13.95 4.28 -7.78
N LEU A 48 12.82 3.79 -8.27
CA LEU A 48 12.04 4.45 -9.31
C LEU A 48 11.64 5.88 -8.92
N LYS A 49 11.23 6.12 -7.67
CA LYS A 49 10.87 7.45 -7.20
C LYS A 49 12.09 8.38 -7.07
N LEU A 50 13.28 7.86 -6.79
CA LEU A 50 14.50 8.66 -6.68
C LEU A 50 15.15 8.94 -8.03
N PHE A 51 15.12 7.97 -8.96
CA PHE A 51 15.83 8.02 -10.24
C PHE A 51 14.89 8.28 -11.44
N LEU A 52 13.65 7.79 -11.38
CA LEU A 52 12.58 8.01 -12.37
C LEU A 52 11.52 9.00 -11.86
N ASP A 53 11.92 10.01 -11.08
CA ASP A 53 11.13 11.25 -10.93
C ASP A 53 11.61 12.38 -11.89
N PRO A 54 11.65 12.19 -13.23
CA PRO A 54 11.55 13.28 -14.18
C PRO A 54 10.09 13.68 -14.44
N LEU A 55 9.13 12.93 -13.87
CA LEU A 55 7.71 13.25 -13.97
C LEU A 55 7.32 14.06 -12.75
N GLU A 56 7.41 15.39 -12.86
CA GLU A 56 6.95 16.39 -11.89
C GLU A 56 5.43 16.25 -11.54
N ILE A 57 4.94 15.07 -11.14
CA ILE A 57 3.54 14.76 -10.85
C ILE A 57 3.06 15.57 -9.64
N LYS A 58 4.00 16.02 -8.79
CA LYS A 58 3.71 16.94 -7.69
C LYS A 58 3.67 18.41 -8.09
N LYS A 59 4.02 18.77 -9.33
CA LYS A 59 3.80 20.11 -9.93
C LYS A 59 2.55 20.18 -10.81
N SER A 60 1.48 19.47 -10.46
CA SER A 60 0.14 19.85 -10.95
C SER A 60 -0.39 21.09 -10.21
N ALA A 61 0.44 22.12 -10.07
CA ALA A 61 0.01 23.50 -10.18
C ALA A 61 0.06 23.96 -11.66
N LYS A 62 0.30 23.06 -12.60
CA LYS A 62 0.07 23.28 -14.03
C LYS A 62 -1.43 23.29 -14.28
N GLU A 63 -1.93 24.51 -14.43
CA GLU A 63 -3.11 24.92 -15.20
C GLU A 63 -4.09 23.79 -15.47
N THR A 64 -5.04 23.62 -14.55
CA THR A 64 -6.27 22.90 -14.81
C THR A 64 -6.85 23.38 -16.15
N HIS A 65 -6.89 22.50 -17.16
CA HIS A 65 -7.61 22.69 -18.43
C HIS A 65 -9.14 22.82 -18.25
N TRP A 66 -9.62 22.90 -17.01
CA TRP A 66 -10.97 23.28 -16.67
C TRP A 66 -11.20 24.73 -17.07
N HIS A 67 -11.76 24.93 -18.26
CA HIS A 67 -12.33 26.21 -18.62
C HIS A 67 -13.47 26.52 -17.63
N MET A 68 -13.25 27.51 -16.77
CA MET A 68 -14.30 28.05 -15.91
C MET A 68 -15.46 28.51 -16.81
N ARG A 69 -16.61 27.85 -16.69
CA ARG A 69 -17.82 28.24 -17.40
C ARG A 69 -18.21 29.64 -16.92
N LYS A 70 -18.06 30.65 -17.79
CA LYS A 70 -18.59 32.01 -17.53
C LYS A 70 -20.08 31.90 -17.23
N SER A 71 -20.51 32.54 -16.16
CA SER A 71 -21.87 32.47 -15.66
C SER A 71 -22.84 33.05 -16.69
N THR A 72 -23.99 32.40 -16.84
CA THR A 72 -25.07 32.74 -17.80
C THR A 72 -25.51 34.21 -17.74
N ILE A 73 -25.26 34.91 -16.63
CA ILE A 73 -25.59 36.32 -16.44
C ILE A 73 -24.73 37.21 -17.38
N GLU A 74 -23.45 36.89 -17.62
CA GLU A 74 -22.62 37.62 -18.59
C GLU A 74 -23.10 37.42 -20.04
N SER A 75 -23.66 36.24 -20.37
CA SER A 75 -24.14 35.97 -21.73
C SER A 75 -25.49 36.65 -22.02
N ILE A 76 -26.38 36.73 -21.03
CA ILE A 76 -27.70 37.37 -21.19
C ILE A 76 -27.55 38.89 -21.34
N GLY A 77 -26.67 39.52 -20.54
CA GLY A 77 -26.46 40.97 -20.58
C GLY A 77 -25.82 41.49 -21.88
N ASN A 78 -25.08 40.63 -22.61
CA ASN A 78 -24.53 40.99 -23.92
C ASN A 78 -25.57 40.92 -25.04
N ILE A 79 -26.52 39.97 -24.96
CA ILE A 79 -27.62 39.84 -25.94
C ILE A 79 -28.55 41.05 -25.87
N SER A 80 -28.84 41.55 -24.66
CA SER A 80 -29.70 42.73 -24.47
C SER A 80 -29.06 44.07 -24.87
N LYS A 81 -27.75 44.10 -25.15
CA LYS A 81 -27.03 45.32 -25.56
C LYS A 81 -26.83 45.42 -27.08
N GLN A 82 -27.13 44.36 -27.82
CA GLN A 82 -26.97 44.30 -29.28
C GLN A 82 -28.22 44.73 -30.05
N TYR A 83 -29.34 44.90 -29.35
CA TYR A 83 -30.58 45.51 -29.83
C TYR A 83 -30.81 46.84 -29.12
#